data_AF-A0A842TGT4-F1
#
_entry.id   AF-A0A842TGT4-F1
#
_cell.length_a   1.000
_cell.length_b   1.000
_cell.length_c   1.000
_cell.angle_alpha   90.00
_cell.angle_beta   90.00
_cell.angle_gamma   90.00
#
_symmetry.space_group_name_H-M   'P 1'
#
loop_
_entity.id
_entity.type
_entity.pdbx_description
1 polymer ?
#
loop_
_entity_poly.entity_id
_entity_poly.type
_entity_poly.pdbx_seq_one_letter_code
_entity_poly.pdbx_strand_id
1 'polypeptide(L)' 'MGECEFEDGNIQAKKRVRFLKRVLDNLGINGDRLNIYECGAAEVNKFLEAINDTYQKLESLGRSPLTQIT' A
#
# COMPACT_ATOMS: atom_id res chain seq x y z
N MET A 1 12.04 -10.48 11.50
CA MET A 1 12.20 -10.73 10.05
C MET A 1 11.65 -12.13 9.80
N GLY A 2 10.67 -12.30 8.91
CA GLY A 2 10.23 -13.64 8.49
C GLY A 2 9.01 -14.20 9.23
N GLU A 3 7.83 -13.59 9.04
CA GLU A 3 6.55 -14.29 9.22
C GLU A 3 5.99 -14.82 7.89
N CYS A 4 6.74 -14.62 6.80
CA CYS A 4 6.37 -15.20 5.53
C CYS A 4 6.58 -16.72 5.63
N GLU A 5 5.52 -17.48 5.37
CA GLU A 5 5.57 -18.93 5.24
C GLU A 5 6.59 -19.37 4.18
N PHE A 6 6.84 -18.51 3.19
CA PHE A 6 7.77 -18.73 2.07
C PHE A 6 9.05 -17.90 2.22
N GLU A 7 9.59 -17.83 3.44
CA GLU A 7 10.86 -17.18 3.79
C GLU A 7 10.88 -15.66 3.56
N ASP A 8 11.16 -15.21 2.32
CA ASP A 8 11.47 -13.81 2.00
C ASP A 8 10.41 -13.13 1.12
N GLY A 9 9.31 -13.82 0.80
CA GLY A 9 8.26 -13.29 -0.08
C GLY A 9 7.72 -11.92 0.34
N ASN A 10 7.53 -11.70 1.64
CA ASN A 10 7.12 -10.40 2.20
C ASN A 10 8.21 -9.32 2.01
N ILE A 11 9.49 -9.67 2.11
CA ILE A 11 10.62 -8.75 1.88
C ILE A 11 10.65 -8.34 0.41
N GLN A 12 10.46 -9.29 -0.52
CA GLN A 12 10.39 -9.00 -1.95
C GLN A 12 9.17 -8.15 -2.30
N ALA A 13 8.01 -8.42 -1.70
CA ALA A 13 6.81 -7.60 -1.86
C ALA A 13 7.06 -6.15 -1.41
N LYS A 14 7.65 -5.94 -0.23
CA LYS A 14 8.03 -4.60 0.27
C LYS A 14 9.00 -3.87 -0.67
N LYS A 15 9.97 -4.57 -1.25
CA LYS A 15 10.89 -3.99 -2.26
C LYS A 15 10.13 -3.52 -3.50
N ARG A 16 9.23 -4.36 -4.03
CA ARG A 16 8.41 -4.04 -5.21
C ARG A 16 7.46 -2.87 -4.94
N VAL A 17 6.81 -2.83 -3.79
CA VAL A 17 5.93 -1.72 -3.39
C VAL A 17 6.71 -0.40 -3.29
N ARG A 18 7.89 -0.40 -2.65
CA ARG A 18 8.74 0.80 -2.62
C ARG A 18 9.13 1.29 -4.01
N PHE A 19 9.48 0.37 -4.91
CA PHE A 19 9.78 0.74 -6.30
C PHE A 19 8.56 1.35 -7.00
N LEU A 20 7.40 0.69 -6.90
CA LEU A 20 6.17 1.10 -7.55
C LEU A 20 5.66 2.45 -7.04
N LYS A 21 5.79 2.75 -5.74
CA LYS A 21 5.49 4.08 -5.18
C LYS A 21 6.18 5.20 -5.97
N ARG A 22 7.50 5.07 -6.17
CA ARG A 22 8.27 6.05 -6.95
C ARG A 22 7.83 6.14 -8.41
N VAL A 23 7.42 5.02 -9.01
CA VAL A 23 6.88 5.00 -10.38
C VAL A 23 5.57 5.78 -10.43
N LEU A 24 4.67 5.57 -9.46
CA LEU A 24 3.41 6.32 -9.36
C LEU A 24 3.64 7.82 -9.14
N ASP A 25 4.65 8.19 -8.34
CA ASP A 25 5.06 9.59 -8.18
C ASP A 25 5.52 10.19 -9.52
N ASN A 26 6.39 9.48 -10.25
CA ASN A 26 6.87 9.92 -11.56
C ASN A 26 5.75 10.04 -12.61
N LEU A 27 4.70 9.22 -12.50
CA LEU A 27 3.53 9.28 -13.37
C LEU A 27 2.50 10.34 -12.95
N GLY A 28 2.72 11.06 -11.84
CA GLY A 28 1.77 12.04 -11.32
C GLY A 28 0.51 11.43 -10.67
N ILE A 29 0.53 10.13 -10.36
CA ILE A 29 -0.59 9.42 -9.74
C ILE A 29 -0.56 9.56 -8.21
N ASN A 30 0.61 9.91 -7.65
CA ASN A 30 0.94 9.92 -6.22
C ASN A 30 1.08 8.49 -5.64
N GLY A 31 2.29 8.16 -5.20
CA GLY A 31 2.67 6.86 -4.64
C GLY A 31 2.03 6.54 -3.29
N ASP A 32 1.51 7.53 -2.56
CA ASP A 32 0.78 7.31 -1.30
C ASP A 32 -0.59 6.64 -1.51
N ARG A 33 -1.05 6.54 -2.76
CA ARG A 33 -2.22 5.73 -3.15
C ARG A 33 -1.99 4.22 -3.07
N LEU A 34 -0.75 3.77 -2.88
CA LEU A 34 -0.37 2.37 -2.72
C LEU A 34 0.25 2.18 -1.33
N ASN A 35 -0.23 1.23 -0.52
CA ASN A 35 0.43 0.88 0.75
C ASN A 35 0.53 -0.64 0.92
N ILE A 36 1.43 -1.07 1.79
CA ILE A 36 1.60 -2.46 2.20
C ILE A 36 1.73 -2.52 3.71
N TYR A 37 1.00 -3.43 4.33
CA TYR A 37 0.97 -3.65 5.78
C TYR A 37 1.30 -5.12 6.05
N GLU A 38 1.94 -5.37 7.18
CA GLU A 38 2.11 -6.73 7.70
C GLU A 38 0.96 -7.01 8.67
N CYS A 39 0.24 -8.11 8.44
CA CYS A 39 -0.87 -8.53 9.26
C CYS A 39 -0.83 -10.06 9.38
N GLY A 40 -0.64 -10.56 10.59
CA GLY A 40 -0.75 -11.99 10.88
C GLY A 40 -2.21 -12.47 10.81
N ALA A 41 -2.41 -13.80 10.72
CA ALA A 41 -3.72 -14.41 10.52
C ALA A 41 -4.75 -14.09 11.62
N ALA A 42 -4.29 -13.85 12.85
CA ALA A 42 -5.13 -13.53 14.02
C ALA A 42 -5.12 -12.04 14.41
N GLU A 43 -4.48 -11.17 13.62
CA GLU A 43 -4.25 -9.77 13.97
C GLU A 43 -5.34 -8.83 13.41
N VAL A 44 -6.61 -9.08 13.74
CA VAL A 44 -7.76 -8.31 13.23
C VAL A 44 -7.62 -6.81 13.48
N ASN A 45 -7.08 -6.39 14.63
CA ASN A 45 -6.88 -4.98 14.93
C ASN A 45 -5.92 -4.30 13.95
N LYS A 46 -4.81 -4.96 13.58
CA LYS A 46 -3.87 -4.42 12.58
C LYS A 46 -4.50 -4.33 11.20
N PHE A 47 -5.36 -5.28 10.85
CA PHE A 47 -6.13 -5.22 9.60
C PHE A 47 -7.06 -4.01 9.58
N LEU A 48 -7.79 -3.75 10.67
CA LEU A 48 -8.67 -2.58 10.79
C LEU A 48 -7.88 -1.27 10.75
N GLU A 49 -6.74 -1.20 11.44
CA GLU A 49 -5.82 -0.06 11.37
C GLU A 49 -5.32 0.20 9.95
N ALA A 50 -4.92 -0.85 9.22
CA ALA A 50 -4.46 -0.74 7.84
C ALA A 50 -5.55 -0.21 6.89
N ILE A 51 -6.80 -0.68 7.05
CA ILE A 51 -7.95 -0.16 6.30
C ILE A 51 -8.18 1.31 6.61
N ASN A 52 -8.23 1.68 7.89
CA ASN A 52 -8.48 3.06 8.30
C ASN A 52 -7.40 4.02 7.83
N ASP A 53 -6.12 3.65 7.95
CA ASP A 53 -4.98 4.43 7.43
C ASP A 53 -5.06 4.58 5.90
N THR A 54 -5.41 3.51 5.18
CA THR A 54 -5.61 3.57 3.72
C THR A 54 -6.76 4.50 3.36
N TYR A 55 -7.89 4.41 4.05
CA TYR A 55 -9.07 5.23 3.81
C TYR A 55 -8.79 6.71 4.07
N GLN A 56 -8.19 7.06 5.21
CA GLN A 56 -7.83 8.44 5.55
C GLN A 56 -6.88 9.07 4.52
N LYS A 57 -5.90 8.31 4.04
CA LYS A 57 -5.01 8.77 2.97
C LYS A 57 -5.78 9.02 1.68
N LEU A 58 -6.63 8.10 1.26
CA LEU A 58 -7.42 8.25 0.04
C LEU A 58 -8.40 9.45 0.11
N GLU A 59 -9.04 9.67 1.25
CA GLU A 59 -9.87 10.86 1.49
C GLU A 59 -9.05 12.14 1.32
N SER A 60 -7.85 12.20 1.89
CA SER A 60 -6.97 13.37 1.78
C SER A 60 -6.45 13.62 0.35
N LEU A 61 -6.20 12.54 -0.40
CA LEU A 61 -5.70 12.58 -1.78
C LEU A 61 -6.81 12.86 -2.81
N GLY A 62 -8.07 12.68 -2.44
CA GLY A 62 -9.22 12.82 -3.34
C GLY A 62 -9.21 11.82 -4.50
N ARG A 63 -10.04 12.11 -5.52
CA ARG A 63 -10.22 11.25 -6.70
C ARG A 63 -8.91 10.96 -7.43
N SER A 64 -8.81 9.75 -7.99
CA SER A 64 -7.65 9.35 -8.78
C SER A 64 -7.49 10.22 -10.04
N PRO A 65 -6.26 10.66 -10.37
CA PRO A 65 -5.97 11.34 -11.63
C PRO A 65 -6.35 10.52 -12.87
N LEU A 66 -6.34 9.18 -12.77
CA LEU A 66 -6.69 8.29 -13.88
C LEU A 66 -8.17 8.36 -14.27
N THR A 67 -9.05 8.71 -13.33
CA THR A 67 -10.49 8.82 -13.57
C THR A 67 -10.92 10.21 -14.03
N GLN A 68 -9.98 11.17 -14.11
CA GLN A 68 -10.23 12.52 -14.65
C GLN A 68 -9.98 12.61 -16.16
N ILE A 69 -9.41 11.56 -16.77
CA ILE A 69 -9.25 11.46 -18.21
C ILE A 69 -10.57 10.93 -18.79
N THR A 70 -11.55 11.83 -18.92
CA THR A 70 -12.77 11.63 -19.72
C THR A 70 -13.14 12.96 -20.35
#